data_AF-D6SJU0-F1
#
_entry.id   AF-D6SJU0-F1
#
_cell.length_a   1.000
_cell.length_b   1.000
_cell.length_c   1.000
_cell.angle_alpha   90.00
_cell.angle_beta   90.00
_cell.angle_gamma   90.00
#
_symmetry.space_group_name_H-M   'P 1'
#
loop_
_entity.id
_entity.type
_entity.pdbx_description
1 polymer ?
#
loop_
_entity_poly.entity_id
_entity_poly.type
_entity_poly.pdbx_seq_one_letter_code
_entity_poly.pdbx_strand_id
1 'polypeptide(L)'
;MRTPFDPLKFLQSLRLNVELDSKGQVTVHGIRFLEPHKAQQARNVLQIYDKLLRMQLDAPSKTMRPSVRKLLALGKVEIRDGQYTIPEP
;
A
#
# COMPACT_ATOMS: atom_id res chain seq x y z
N MET A 1 21.43 2.39 2.92
CA MET A 1 20.25 1.81 2.22
C MET A 1 19.13 2.83 2.22
N ARG A 2 18.57 3.18 1.06
CA ARG A 2 17.40 4.07 0.98
C ARG A 2 16.18 3.31 1.49
N THR A 3 15.37 3.94 2.34
CA THR A 3 14.13 3.32 2.82
C THR A 3 13.20 3.05 1.64
N PRO A 4 12.67 1.83 1.47
CA PRO A 4 11.71 1.53 0.41
C PRO A 4 10.45 2.37 0.59
N PHE A 5 9.85 2.78 -0.52
CA PHE A 5 8.57 3.48 -0.50
C PHE A 5 7.46 2.56 0.04
N ASP A 6 6.70 3.04 1.02
CA ASP A 6 5.60 2.28 1.64
C ASP A 6 4.25 2.95 1.28
N PRO A 7 3.45 2.34 0.38
CA PRO A 7 2.26 2.97 -0.15
C PRO A 7 1.17 3.09 0.92
N LEU A 8 1.01 2.10 1.80
CA LEU A 8 0.04 2.18 2.89
C LEU A 8 0.40 3.31 3.87
N LYS A 9 1.69 3.42 4.25
CA LYS A 9 2.16 4.49 5.13
C LYS A 9 1.96 5.88 4.49
N PHE A 10 2.22 6.00 3.18
CA PHE A 10 1.95 7.24 2.44
C PHE A 10 0.47 7.63 2.50
N LEU A 11 -0.45 6.71 2.20
CA LEU A 11 -1.89 6.99 2.23
C LEU A 11 -2.38 7.36 3.64
N GLN A 12 -1.84 6.71 4.68
CA GLN A 12 -2.13 7.03 6.08
C GLN A 12 -1.62 8.44 6.46
N SER A 13 -0.49 8.87 5.92
CA SER A 13 0.02 10.24 6.14
C SER A 13 -0.91 11.32 5.59
N LEU A 14 -1.71 10.98 4.57
CA LEU A 14 -2.78 11.81 4.02
C LEU A 14 -4.10 11.72 4.81
N ARG A 15 -4.10 11.04 5.97
CA ARG A 15 -5.28 10.76 6.81
C ARG A 15 -6.39 10.01 6.07
N LEU A 16 -6.04 9.21 5.06
CA LEU A 16 -7.00 8.36 4.36
C LEU A 16 -7.23 7.07 5.16
N ASN A 17 -8.50 6.65 5.25
CA ASN A 17 -8.81 5.30 5.74
C ASN A 17 -8.77 4.33 4.57
N VAL A 18 -7.87 3.35 4.63
CA VAL A 18 -7.63 2.35 3.58
C VAL A 18 -7.90 0.96 4.15
N GLU A 19 -8.76 0.21 3.48
CA GLU A 19 -9.25 -1.11 3.92
C GLU A 19 -9.41 -2.06 2.74
N LEU A 20 -9.55 -3.36 3.01
CA LEU A 20 -10.04 -4.33 2.03
C LEU A 20 -11.54 -4.50 2.20
N ASP A 21 -12.28 -4.50 1.10
CA ASP A 21 -13.67 -4.94 1.12
C ASP A 21 -13.77 -6.48 1.21
N SER A 22 -15.00 -6.99 1.27
CA SER A 22 -15.29 -8.42 1.32
C SER A 22 -14.85 -9.20 0.08
N LYS A 23 -14.48 -8.51 -1.00
CA LYS A 23 -13.97 -9.09 -2.25
C LYS A 23 -12.44 -8.98 -2.36
N GLY A 24 -11.76 -8.48 -1.33
CA GLY A 24 -10.32 -8.25 -1.34
C GLY A 24 -9.89 -7.08 -2.23
N GLN A 25 -10.78 -6.12 -2.51
CA GLN A 25 -10.46 -4.89 -3.23
C GLN A 25 -10.11 -3.77 -2.25
N VAL A 26 -9.14 -2.94 -2.64
CA VAL A 26 -8.74 -1.79 -1.83
C VAL A 26 -9.81 -0.71 -1.89
N THR A 27 -10.37 -0.37 -0.74
CA THR A 27 -11.31 0.74 -0.55
C THR A 27 -10.64 1.89 0.17
N VAL A 28 -10.97 3.12 -0.22
CA VAL A 28 -10.37 4.32 0.37
C VAL A 28 -11.43 5.38 0.66
N HIS A 29 -11.42 5.86 1.90
CA HIS A 29 -12.25 6.97 2.35
C HIS A 29 -11.41 8.22 2.59
N GLY A 30 -11.97 9.38 2.22
CA GLY A 30 -11.38 10.69 2.50
C GLY A 30 -10.69 11.38 1.32
N ILE A 31 -10.53 10.70 0.17
CA ILE A 31 -9.83 11.27 -1.00
C ILE A 31 -10.48 12.58 -1.47
N ARG A 32 -11.81 12.68 -1.43
CA ARG A 32 -12.54 13.88 -1.86
C ARG A 32 -12.23 15.15 -1.04
N PHE A 33 -11.65 14.99 0.14
CA PHE A 33 -11.29 16.10 1.03
C PHE A 33 -9.82 16.54 0.87
N LEU A 34 -9.07 15.86 0.00
CA LEU A 34 -7.70 16.25 -0.31
C LEU A 34 -7.66 17.35 -1.36
N GLU A 35 -6.60 18.17 -1.31
CA GLU A 35 -6.26 19.08 -2.40
C GLU A 35 -6.08 18.30 -3.72
N PRO A 36 -6.41 18.89 -4.90
CA PRO A 36 -6.42 18.16 -6.17
C PRO A 36 -5.13 17.39 -6.47
N HIS A 37 -3.97 18.00 -6.21
CA HIS A 37 -2.67 17.37 -6.44
C HIS A 37 -2.42 16.16 -5.53
N LYS A 38 -2.80 16.22 -4.25
CA LYS A 38 -2.69 15.09 -3.30
C LYS A 38 -3.70 14.00 -3.62
N ALA A 39 -4.92 14.37 -4.03
CA ALA A 39 -5.91 13.42 -4.49
C ALA A 39 -5.40 12.63 -5.71
N GLN A 40 -4.75 13.30 -6.67
CA GLN A 40 -4.15 12.65 -7.81
C GLN A 40 -2.98 11.73 -7.41
N GLN A 41 -2.10 12.17 -6.51
CA GLN A 41 -1.02 11.32 -5.99
C GLN A 41 -1.56 10.07 -5.29
N ALA A 42 -2.59 10.22 -4.45
CA ALA A 42 -3.24 9.09 -3.79
C ALA A 42 -3.82 8.09 -4.80
N ARG A 43 -4.50 8.57 -5.85
CA ARG A 43 -5.02 7.71 -6.95
C ARG A 43 -3.92 6.97 -7.68
N ASN A 44 -2.81 7.64 -8.00
CA ASN A 44 -1.66 7.00 -8.67
C ASN A 44 -1.05 5.91 -7.78
N VAL A 45 -0.93 6.16 -6.47
CA VAL A 45 -0.42 5.16 -5.51
C VAL A 45 -1.35 3.94 -5.43
N LEU A 46 -2.66 4.16 -5.38
CA LEU A 46 -3.64 3.07 -5.37
C LEU A 46 -3.56 2.21 -6.63
N GLN A 47 -3.36 2.84 -7.79
CA GLN A 47 -3.27 2.12 -9.06
C GLN A 47 -1.95 1.36 -9.22
N ILE A 48 -0.82 2.00 -8.94
CA ILE A 48 0.52 1.41 -9.16
C ILE A 48 0.81 0.30 -8.15
N TYR A 49 0.36 0.47 -6.91
CA TYR A 49 0.71 -0.42 -5.80
C TYR A 49 -0.47 -1.28 -5.31
N ASP A 50 -1.52 -1.48 -6.09
CA ASP A 50 -2.73 -2.25 -5.69
C ASP A 50 -2.37 -3.61 -5.07
N LYS A 51 -1.54 -4.41 -5.76
CA LYS A 51 -1.12 -5.74 -5.25
C LYS A 51 -0.40 -5.64 -3.91
N LEU A 52 0.54 -4.70 -3.78
CA LEU A 52 1.31 -4.49 -2.56
C LEU A 52 0.42 -4.01 -1.41
N LEU A 53 -0.50 -3.10 -1.71
CA LEU A 53 -1.49 -2.61 -0.75
C LEU A 53 -2.38 -3.75 -0.25
N ARG A 54 -2.86 -4.64 -1.12
CA ARG A 54 -3.62 -5.81 -0.69
C ARG A 54 -2.85 -6.67 0.30
N MET A 55 -1.56 -6.93 0.05
CA MET A 55 -0.71 -7.68 0.99
C MET A 55 -0.49 -6.96 2.32
N GLN A 56 -0.42 -5.63 2.32
CA GLN A 56 -0.30 -4.86 3.56
C GLN A 56 -1.61 -4.78 4.34
N LEU A 57 -2.75 -4.81 3.65
CA LEU A 57 -4.08 -4.71 4.24
C LEU A 57 -4.64 -6.08 4.66
N ASP A 58 -4.16 -7.17 4.05
CA ASP A 58 -4.46 -8.56 4.40
C ASP A 58 -3.77 -8.95 5.71
N ALA A 59 -4.27 -8.35 6.81
CA ALA A 59 -3.83 -8.60 8.16
C ALA A 59 -5.05 -8.68 9.08
N PRO A 60 -5.00 -9.50 10.16
CA PRO A 60 -6.12 -9.66 11.08
C PRO A 60 -6.58 -8.36 11.76
N SER A 61 -5.72 -7.36 11.86
CA SER A 61 -6.05 -6.05 12.42
C SER A 61 -5.18 -4.93 11.84
N LYS A 62 -5.64 -3.67 12.00
CA LYS A 62 -4.91 -2.47 11.50
C LYS A 62 -3.50 -2.33 12.08
N THR A 63 -3.29 -2.74 13.33
CA THR A 63 -1.98 -2.66 14.01
C THR A 63 -1.00 -3.74 13.56
N MET A 64 -1.48 -4.81 12.93
CA MET A 64 -0.67 -5.92 12.43
C MET A 64 -0.28 -5.80 10.95
N ARG A 65 -0.78 -4.77 10.26
CA ARG A 65 -0.49 -4.52 8.84
C ARG A 65 1.03 -4.40 8.62
N PRO A 66 1.64 -5.23 7.76
CA PRO A 66 3.07 -5.19 7.55
C PRO A 66 3.49 -3.94 6.76
N SER A 67 4.67 -3.40 7.09
CA SER A 67 5.34 -2.43 6.22
C SER A 67 5.95 -3.13 5.01
N VAL A 68 6.24 -2.38 3.96
CA VAL A 68 6.97 -2.90 2.79
C VAL A 68 8.33 -3.48 3.21
N ARG A 69 9.02 -2.84 4.16
CA ARG A 69 10.28 -3.36 4.72
C ARG A 69 10.10 -4.73 5.36
N LYS A 70 9.00 -4.97 6.08
CA LYS A 70 8.70 -6.27 6.67
C LYS A 70 8.39 -7.31 5.60
N LEU A 71 7.64 -6.94 4.57
CA LEU A 71 7.36 -7.84 3.43
C LEU A 71 8.63 -8.25 2.68
N LEU A 72 9.55 -7.30 2.45
CA LEU A 72 10.87 -7.57 1.87
C LEU A 72 11.70 -8.51 2.76
N ALA A 73 11.75 -8.26 4.06
CA ALA A 73 12.51 -9.10 5.00
C ALA A 73 11.96 -10.53 5.10
N LEU A 74 10.67 -10.73 4.85
CA LEU A 74 10.02 -12.04 4.81
C LEU A 74 10.12 -12.73 3.44
N GLY A 75 10.74 -12.10 2.44
CA GLY A 75 10.81 -12.63 1.07
C GLY A 75 9.45 -12.68 0.36
N LYS A 76 8.42 -12.02 0.89
CA LYS A 76 7.08 -11.97 0.27
C LYS A 76 6.99 -10.98 -0.88
N VAL A 77 7.90 -10.01 -0.90
CA VAL A 77 8.04 -8.99 -1.94
C VAL A 77 9.52 -8.84 -2.22
N GLU A 78 9.86 -8.54 -3.46
CA GLU A 78 11.20 -8.19 -3.90
C GLU A 78 11.17 -6.87 -4.66
N ILE A 79 12.33 -6.24 -4.83
CA ILE A 79 12.48 -5.10 -5.75
C ILE A 79 13.35 -5.56 -6.91
N ARG A 80 12.77 -5.67 -8.11
CA ARG A 80 13.47 -6.01 -9.36
C ARG A 80 13.32 -4.86 -10.34
N ASP A 81 14.42 -4.37 -10.89
CA ASP A 81 14.46 -3.23 -11.82
C ASP A 81 13.68 -1.99 -11.32
N GLY A 82 13.75 -1.73 -10.01
CA GLY A 82 13.06 -0.61 -9.35
C GLY A 82 11.56 -0.80 -9.12
N GLN A 83 11.00 -1.97 -9.44
CA GLN A 83 9.59 -2.30 -9.25
C GLN A 83 9.42 -3.34 -8.13
N TYR A 84 8.31 -3.24 -7.40
CA TYR A 84 7.95 -4.26 -6.42
C TYR A 84 7.34 -5.47 -7.13
N THR A 85 7.97 -6.63 -6.96
CA THR A 85 7.51 -7.90 -7.52
C THR A 85 7.13 -8.85 -6.41
N ILE A 86 6.09 -9.67 -6.62
CA ILE A 86 5.72 -10.76 -5.73
C ILE A 86 6.38 -12.01 -6.30
N PRO A 87 7.32 -12.66 -5.61
CA PRO A 87 7.92 -13.90 -6.07
C PRO A 87 6.84 -14.98 -6.15
N GLU A 88 6.82 -15.73 -7.26
CA GLU A 88 5.97 -16.91 -7.39
C GLU A 88 6.45 -17.99 -6.39
N PRO A 89 5.52 -18.75 -5.79
CA PRO A 89 5.83 -19.78 -4.80
C PRO A 89 6.62 -20.97 -5.39
#